data_AF-A0A7S2UAG8-F1
#
_entry.id   AF-A0A7S2UAG8-F1
#
_cell.length_a   1.000
_cell.length_b   1.000
_cell.length_c   1.000
_cell.angle_alpha   90.00
_cell.angle_beta   90.00
_cell.angle_gamma   90.00
#
_symmetry.space_group_name_H-M   'P 1'
#
loop_
_entity.id
_entity.type
_entity.pdbx_description
1 polymer ?
#
loop_
_entity_poly.entity_id
_entity_poly.type
_entity_poly.pdbx_seq_one_letter_code
_entity_poly.pdbx_strand_id
1 'polypeptide(L)'
;PNRPNIQKVTTKQSMGRIDNILLLAENGSLALKPGLRWKADYELLSPMAWSALQAWYDGGPPIYRSVVSHAGDANGSLGSMMLSPERPSRRKVVVENEIELYPMFATVFMCDAASKGAARPFQQYVPVSRVNPLREVLVSLCAQLDV
;
A
#
# COMPACT_ATOMS: atom_id res chain seq x y z
N PRO A 1 -33.05 -18.06 -53.46
CA PRO A 1 -32.93 -17.13 -52.31
C PRO A 1 -32.40 -17.86 -51.06
N ASN A 2 -31.07 -17.97 -50.95
CA ASN A 2 -30.39 -18.52 -49.78
C ASN A 2 -30.02 -17.39 -48.82
N ARG A 3 -30.62 -17.35 -47.63
CA ARG A 3 -30.13 -16.49 -46.53
C ARG A 3 -29.12 -17.28 -45.71
N PRO A 4 -27.89 -16.76 -45.48
CA PRO A 4 -26.98 -17.39 -44.55
C PRO A 4 -27.50 -17.23 -43.12
N ASN A 5 -27.50 -18.34 -42.40
CA ASN A 5 -27.85 -18.43 -40.99
C ASN A 5 -26.69 -17.86 -40.16
N ILE A 6 -26.77 -16.58 -39.79
CA ILE A 6 -25.80 -15.95 -38.88
C ILE A 6 -26.17 -16.40 -37.46
N GLN A 7 -25.59 -17.51 -37.03
CA GLN A 7 -25.54 -17.83 -35.61
C GLN A 7 -24.65 -16.80 -34.94
N LYS A 8 -25.26 -15.82 -34.26
CA LYS A 8 -24.57 -14.95 -33.31
C LYS A 8 -24.04 -15.82 -32.17
N VAL A 9 -22.79 -16.27 -32.30
CA VAL A 9 -22.02 -16.82 -31.19
C VAL A 9 -21.79 -15.67 -30.22
N THR A 10 -22.75 -15.49 -29.31
CA THR A 10 -22.59 -14.60 -28.17
C THR A 10 -21.93 -15.44 -27.10
N THR A 11 -20.62 -15.62 -27.21
CA THR A 11 -19.83 -16.15 -26.09
C THR A 11 -19.93 -15.11 -24.99
N LYS A 12 -20.90 -15.30 -24.07
CA LYS A 12 -20.82 -14.69 -22.75
C LYS A 12 -19.52 -15.23 -22.15
N GLN A 13 -18.44 -14.45 -22.24
CA GLN A 13 -17.26 -14.71 -21.44
C GLN A 13 -17.71 -14.58 -19.99
N SER A 14 -17.95 -15.73 -19.35
CA SER A 14 -18.09 -15.78 -17.91
C SER A 14 -16.77 -15.29 -17.35
N MET A 15 -16.78 -14.18 -16.62
CA MET A 15 -15.62 -13.82 -15.82
C MET A 15 -15.41 -14.94 -14.79
N GLY A 16 -14.19 -15.45 -14.72
CA GLY A 16 -13.82 -16.49 -13.76
C GLY A 16 -13.69 -15.92 -12.35
N ARG A 17 -13.21 -16.76 -11.42
CA ARG A 17 -12.85 -16.32 -10.07
C ARG A 17 -11.78 -15.22 -10.14
N ILE A 18 -11.79 -14.31 -9.16
CA ILE A 18 -10.79 -13.26 -9.07
C ILE A 18 -9.43 -13.90 -8.80
N ASP A 19 -8.45 -13.64 -9.68
CA ASP A 19 -7.09 -14.14 -9.58
C ASP A 19 -6.09 -12.98 -9.52
N ASN A 20 -5.47 -12.81 -8.35
CA ASN A 20 -4.46 -11.79 -8.10
C ASN A 20 -3.04 -12.38 -8.05
N ILE A 21 -2.85 -13.67 -8.34
CA ILE A 21 -1.56 -14.37 -8.15
C ILE A 21 -0.46 -13.71 -8.97
N LEU A 22 -0.77 -13.20 -10.17
CA LEU A 22 0.21 -12.54 -11.04
C LEU A 22 0.77 -11.23 -10.46
N LEU A 23 0.07 -10.63 -9.49
CA LEU A 23 0.51 -9.43 -8.77
C LEU A 23 1.49 -9.75 -7.64
N LEU A 24 1.58 -11.02 -7.22
CA LEU A 24 2.36 -11.45 -6.06
C LEU A 24 3.77 -11.90 -6.44
N ALA A 25 4.73 -11.74 -5.53
CA ALA A 25 6.08 -12.22 -5.71
C ALA A 25 6.12 -13.76 -5.82
N GLU A 26 6.99 -14.28 -6.69
CA GLU A 26 7.00 -15.71 -7.07
C GLU A 26 7.56 -16.65 -5.98
N ASN A 27 8.11 -16.09 -4.90
CA ASN A 27 8.79 -16.84 -3.83
C ASN A 27 7.85 -17.37 -2.73
N GLY A 28 6.55 -17.53 -3.02
CA GLY A 28 5.55 -17.94 -2.04
C GLY A 28 5.20 -16.85 -1.01
N SER A 29 5.73 -15.63 -1.17
CA SER A 29 5.35 -14.47 -0.37
C SER A 29 4.04 -13.89 -0.88
N LEU A 30 3.13 -13.50 0.02
CA LEU A 30 1.96 -12.70 -0.31
C LEU A 30 2.29 -11.21 -0.55
N ALA A 31 3.58 -10.89 -0.73
CA ALA A 31 4.03 -9.56 -1.10
C ALA A 31 3.75 -9.26 -2.57
N LEU A 32 3.51 -7.98 -2.89
CA LEU A 32 3.37 -7.53 -4.27
C LEU A 32 4.71 -7.58 -5.01
N LYS A 33 4.67 -7.90 -6.30
CA LYS A 33 5.81 -7.67 -7.21
C LYS A 33 6.16 -6.18 -7.19
N PRO A 34 7.46 -5.81 -7.21
CA PRO A 34 7.85 -4.42 -7.32
C PRO A 34 7.51 -3.87 -8.72
N GLY A 35 7.28 -2.56 -8.80
CA GLY A 35 7.12 -1.85 -10.08
C GLY A 35 5.75 -1.98 -10.74
N LEU A 36 4.71 -2.42 -10.02
CA LEU A 36 3.35 -2.45 -10.54
C LEU A 36 2.83 -1.03 -10.79
N ARG A 37 2.23 -0.81 -11.95
CA ARG A 37 1.70 0.47 -12.41
C ARG A 37 0.18 0.48 -12.29
N TRP A 38 -0.35 1.51 -11.64
CA TRP A 38 -1.79 1.70 -11.52
C TRP A 38 -2.44 1.84 -12.90
N LYS A 39 -3.62 1.23 -13.07
CA LYS A 39 -4.44 1.16 -14.30
C LYS A 39 -3.84 0.35 -15.45
N ALA A 40 -2.57 -0.01 -15.40
CA ALA A 40 -1.95 -0.90 -16.37
C ALA A 40 -1.90 -2.34 -15.83
N ASP A 41 -1.46 -2.50 -14.59
CA ASP A 41 -1.22 -3.81 -13.99
C ASP A 41 -2.29 -4.16 -12.93
N TYR A 42 -2.93 -3.15 -12.31
CA TYR A 42 -3.98 -3.33 -11.30
C TYR A 42 -4.96 -2.15 -11.26
N GLU A 43 -6.15 -2.38 -10.69
CA GLU A 43 -7.14 -1.35 -10.39
C GLU A 43 -7.38 -1.25 -8.87
N LEU A 44 -7.69 -0.05 -8.40
CA LEU A 44 -7.99 0.20 -6.99
C LEU A 44 -9.49 0.18 -6.76
N LEU A 45 -9.91 -0.54 -5.73
CA LEU A 45 -11.31 -0.67 -5.36
C LEU A 45 -11.52 -0.22 -3.92
N SER A 46 -12.66 0.41 -3.66
CA SER A 46 -13.12 0.61 -2.30
C SER A 46 -13.45 -0.74 -1.65
N PRO A 47 -13.40 -0.85 -0.31
CA PRO A 47 -13.74 -2.10 0.39
C PRO A 47 -15.13 -2.63 0.03
N MET A 48 -16.10 -1.74 -0.21
CA MET A 48 -17.46 -2.10 -0.62
C MET A 48 -17.49 -2.71 -2.02
N ALA A 49 -16.81 -2.10 -2.99
CA ALA A 49 -16.74 -2.61 -4.35
C ALA A 49 -16.02 -3.97 -4.40
N TRP A 50 -14.91 -4.11 -3.67
CA TRP A 50 -14.22 -5.40 -3.53
C TRP A 50 -15.14 -6.48 -2.95
N SER A 51 -15.89 -6.17 -1.88
CA SER A 51 -16.79 -7.13 -1.23
C SER A 51 -17.90 -7.61 -2.18
N ALA A 52 -18.46 -6.71 -3.00
CA ALA A 52 -19.45 -7.08 -4.01
C ALA A 52 -18.86 -8.02 -5.08
N LEU A 53 -17.68 -7.69 -5.61
CA LEU A 53 -17.00 -8.54 -6.60
C LEU A 53 -16.66 -9.92 -6.03
N GLN A 54 -16.14 -9.97 -4.80
CA GLN A 54 -15.84 -11.22 -4.13
C GLN A 54 -17.10 -12.07 -3.93
N ALA A 55 -18.24 -11.47 -3.58
CA ALA A 55 -19.50 -12.19 -3.43
C ALA A 55 -20.04 -12.74 -4.76
N TRP A 56 -19.78 -12.05 -5.89
CA TRP A 56 -20.24 -12.47 -7.20
C TRP A 56 -19.35 -13.51 -7.88
N TYR A 57 -18.03 -13.38 -7.73
CA TYR A 57 -17.06 -14.16 -8.50
C TYR A 57 -16.21 -15.10 -7.65
N ASP A 58 -16.16 -14.91 -6.34
CA ASP A 58 -15.23 -15.60 -5.42
C ASP A 58 -13.76 -15.43 -5.86
N GLY A 59 -12.82 -16.04 -5.13
CA GLY A 59 -11.39 -16.03 -5.45
C GLY A 59 -10.55 -15.24 -4.44
N GLY A 60 -9.48 -14.61 -4.92
CA GLY A 60 -8.50 -13.93 -4.07
C GLY A 60 -7.17 -14.68 -3.95
N PRO A 61 -6.21 -14.11 -3.20
CA PRO A 61 -6.42 -13.31 -1.98
C PRO A 61 -6.71 -11.81 -2.20
N PRO A 62 -7.39 -11.15 -1.25
CA PRO A 62 -7.48 -9.69 -1.22
C PRO A 62 -6.11 -9.07 -0.96
N ILE A 63 -5.82 -7.94 -1.61
CA ILE A 63 -4.58 -7.18 -1.42
C ILE A 63 -4.94 -5.81 -0.83
N TYR A 64 -4.98 -5.73 0.49
CA TYR A 64 -5.34 -4.50 1.20
C TYR A 64 -4.20 -3.48 1.21
N ARG A 65 -4.52 -2.21 1.02
CA ARG A 65 -3.59 -1.09 1.13
C ARG A 65 -4.24 0.08 1.85
N SER A 66 -3.39 0.91 2.44
CA SER A 66 -3.82 2.09 3.19
C SER A 66 -3.64 3.35 2.36
N VAL A 67 -4.57 4.29 2.51
CA VAL A 67 -4.36 5.66 2.07
C VAL A 67 -3.43 6.33 3.07
N VAL A 68 -2.40 7.00 2.57
CA VAL A 68 -1.48 7.82 3.36
C VAL A 68 -1.57 9.26 2.90
N SER A 69 -1.38 10.19 3.83
CA SER A 69 -1.43 11.62 3.57
C SER A 69 -0.05 12.24 3.74
N HIS A 70 0.34 13.08 2.79
CA HIS A 70 1.54 13.91 2.90
C HIS A 70 1.14 15.39 2.86
N ALA A 71 1.72 16.19 3.75
CA ALA A 71 1.67 17.64 3.65
C ALA A 71 2.54 18.10 2.48
N GLY A 72 1.92 18.28 1.31
CA GLY A 72 2.54 18.92 0.18
C GLY A 72 2.70 20.42 0.44
N ASP A 73 3.90 20.95 0.20
CA ASP A 73 4.06 22.38 0.04
C ASP A 73 3.32 22.79 -1.24
N ALA A 74 2.44 23.79 -1.15
CA ALA A 74 1.56 24.26 -2.21
C ALA A 74 2.26 24.75 -3.51
N ASN A 75 3.59 24.65 -3.58
CA ASN A 75 4.39 24.91 -4.76
C ASN A 75 5.12 23.61 -5.13
N GLY A 76 4.44 22.75 -5.89
CA GLY A 76 4.94 21.44 -6.30
C GLY A 76 6.38 21.49 -6.82
N SER A 77 7.30 20.95 -6.04
CA SER A 77 8.52 20.31 -6.52
C SER A 77 9.20 19.60 -5.36
N LEU A 78 9.50 18.31 -5.54
CA LEU A 78 10.54 17.63 -4.77
C LEU A 78 11.82 18.49 -4.85
N GLY A 79 12.30 19.02 -3.72
CA GLY A 79 13.68 19.50 -3.62
C GLY A 79 13.90 21.00 -3.43
N SER A 80 13.21 21.67 -2.50
CA SER A 80 13.63 23.01 -2.06
C SER A 80 13.62 23.18 -0.54
N MET A 81 14.44 22.39 0.15
CA MET A 81 15.00 22.80 1.45
C MET A 81 16.22 23.68 1.19
N MET A 82 16.05 24.88 0.64
CA MET A 82 17.04 25.95 0.81
C MET A 82 16.38 27.33 0.84
N LEU A 83 16.39 27.92 2.05
CA LEU A 83 16.61 29.32 2.36
C LEU A 83 15.68 30.38 1.71
N SER A 84 14.69 30.87 2.46
CA SER A 84 14.25 32.27 2.37
C SER A 84 13.48 32.71 3.62
N PRO A 85 13.92 33.77 4.34
CA PRO A 85 13.28 34.23 5.57
C PRO A 85 12.38 35.44 5.30
N GLU A 86 11.22 35.27 4.65
CA GLU A 86 10.29 36.40 4.44
C GLU A 86 8.82 35.99 4.60
N ARG A 87 8.22 36.52 5.68
CA ARG A 87 6.78 36.71 6.03
C ARG A 87 5.88 35.47 6.22
N PRO A 88 5.07 35.42 7.30
CA PRO A 88 4.06 34.39 7.50
C PRO A 88 2.83 34.71 6.65
N SER A 89 2.94 34.54 5.32
CA SER A 89 1.75 34.29 4.51
C SER A 89 1.18 32.96 4.99
N ARG A 90 -0.12 32.91 5.33
CA ARG A 90 -0.82 31.67 5.67
C ARG A 90 -0.72 30.71 4.47
N ARG A 91 0.36 29.94 4.38
CA ARG A 91 0.56 28.91 3.37
C ARG A 91 -0.50 27.85 3.65
N LYS A 92 -1.45 27.74 2.73
CA LYS A 92 -2.47 26.69 2.75
C LYS A 92 -1.73 25.37 2.55
N VAL A 93 -1.61 24.58 3.62
CA VAL A 93 -1.04 23.24 3.55
C VAL A 93 -1.96 22.43 2.63
N VAL A 94 -1.42 21.97 1.50
CA VAL A 94 -2.14 21.08 0.60
C VAL A 94 -1.83 19.67 1.08
N VAL A 95 -2.84 18.97 1.58
CA VAL A 95 -2.68 17.56 1.94
C VAL A 95 -2.94 16.74 0.69
N GLU A 96 -1.91 16.06 0.21
CA GLU A 96 -2.03 15.10 -0.88
C GLU A 96 -2.21 13.70 -0.30
N ASN A 97 -3.10 12.92 -0.90
CA ASN A 97 -3.39 11.54 -0.47
C ASN A 97 -2.94 10.57 -1.56
N GLU A 98 -2.22 9.53 -1.17
CA GLU A 98 -1.81 8.45 -2.06
C GLU A 98 -2.08 7.08 -1.44
N ILE A 99 -2.14 6.03 -2.26
CA ILE A 99 -2.18 4.65 -1.76
C ILE A 99 -0.75 4.19 -1.54
N GLU A 100 -0.43 3.82 -0.30
CA GLU A 100 0.88 3.25 0.01
C GLU A 100 0.95 1.80 -0.47
N LEU A 101 1.41 1.59 -1.70
CA LEU A 101 1.48 0.26 -2.31
C LEU A 101 2.58 -0.63 -1.71
N TYR A 102 3.70 -0.01 -1.33
CA TYR A 102 4.89 -0.66 -0.78
C TYR A 102 5.31 0.06 0.51
N PRO A 103 4.87 -0.40 1.70
CA PRO A 103 5.42 0.10 2.96
C PRO A 103 6.89 -0.34 3.11
N MET A 104 7.62 0.34 3.98
CA MET A 104 8.95 -0.11 4.37
C MET A 104 8.84 -1.27 5.36
N PHE A 105 9.82 -2.18 5.36
CA PHE A 105 9.89 -3.25 6.35
C PHE A 105 11.16 -3.10 7.18
N ALA A 106 10.99 -2.95 8.48
CA ALA A 106 12.08 -2.77 9.43
C ALA A 106 12.37 -4.06 10.20
N THR A 107 13.64 -4.24 10.56
CA THR A 107 14.05 -5.20 11.59
C THR A 107 14.39 -4.42 12.85
N VAL A 108 13.72 -4.74 13.94
CA VAL A 108 13.84 -4.05 15.21
C VAL A 108 14.67 -4.89 16.16
N PHE A 109 15.70 -4.26 16.73
CA PHE A 109 16.55 -4.83 17.77
C PHE A 109 16.28 -4.11 19.09
N MET A 110 16.31 -4.88 20.18
CA MET A 110 16.22 -4.36 21.53
C MET A 110 17.60 -4.33 22.19
N CYS A 111 17.85 -3.28 22.96
CA CYS A 111 18.96 -3.18 23.89
C CYS A 111 18.38 -2.96 25.28
N ASP A 112 18.36 -3.98 26.13
CA ASP A 112 17.74 -3.94 27.45
C ASP A 112 18.70 -4.40 28.55
N ALA A 113 18.24 -4.35 29.80
CA ALA A 113 19.02 -4.81 30.94
C ALA A 113 19.30 -6.33 30.87
N ALA A 114 18.36 -7.11 30.32
CA ALA A 114 18.53 -8.55 30.15
C ALA A 114 19.66 -8.89 29.17
N SER A 115 19.84 -8.08 28.12
CA SER A 115 20.94 -8.20 27.16
C SER A 115 22.21 -7.46 27.59
N LYS A 116 22.22 -6.82 28.77
CA LYS A 116 23.32 -5.95 29.23
C LYS A 116 23.67 -4.86 28.21
N GLY A 117 22.66 -4.36 27.48
CA GLY A 117 22.82 -3.36 26.42
C GLY A 117 23.26 -3.92 25.06
N ALA A 118 23.48 -5.22 24.91
CA ALA A 118 23.75 -5.83 23.60
C ALA A 118 22.47 -5.86 22.75
N ALA A 119 22.58 -5.58 21.45
CA ALA A 119 21.46 -5.67 20.53
C ALA A 119 21.01 -7.13 20.37
N ARG A 120 19.74 -7.41 20.65
CA ARG A 120 19.10 -8.71 20.39
C ARG A 120 17.90 -8.54 19.45
N PRO A 121 17.63 -9.50 18.55
CA PRO A 121 16.44 -9.44 17.70
C PRO A 121 15.18 -9.34 18.56
N PHE A 122 14.26 -8.44 18.17
CA PHE A 122 12.96 -8.30 18.81
C PHE A 122 11.84 -8.62 17.83
N GLN A 123 11.78 -7.89 16.72
CA GLN A 123 10.80 -8.11 15.67
C GLN A 123 11.45 -7.99 14.30
N GLN A 124 11.03 -8.86 13.38
CA GLN A 124 11.47 -8.84 11.99
C GLN A 124 10.27 -8.54 11.10
N TYR A 125 10.54 -7.90 9.96
CA TYR A 125 9.53 -7.57 8.96
C TYR A 125 8.37 -6.71 9.51
N VAL A 126 8.68 -5.75 10.38
CA VAL A 126 7.68 -4.80 10.87
C VAL A 126 7.33 -3.83 9.74
N PRO A 127 6.07 -3.76 9.27
CA PRO A 127 5.68 -2.80 8.27
C PRO A 127 5.65 -1.40 8.89
N VAL A 128 6.33 -0.47 8.25
CA VAL A 128 6.42 0.94 8.64
C VAL A 128 6.00 1.79 7.45
N SER A 129 4.98 2.61 7.66
CA SER A 129 4.55 3.56 6.64
C SER A 129 5.60 4.63 6.40
N ARG A 130 5.77 5.06 5.15
CA ARG A 130 6.70 6.11 4.75
C ARG A 130 6.37 7.47 5.34
N VAL A 131 5.12 7.70 5.71
CA VAL A 131 4.66 8.98 6.25
C VAL A 131 4.62 9.02 7.78
N ASN A 132 4.80 7.88 8.45
CA ASN A 132 4.74 7.83 9.91
C ASN A 132 5.97 8.53 10.51
N PRO A 133 5.80 9.53 11.39
CA PRO A 133 6.90 10.10 12.13
C PRO A 133 7.62 9.03 12.95
N LEU A 134 8.95 9.10 13.00
CA LEU A 134 9.76 8.14 13.76
C LEU A 134 9.31 8.03 15.23
N ARG A 135 8.90 9.16 15.83
CA ARG A 135 8.37 9.18 17.19
C ARG A 135 7.16 8.25 17.36
N GLU A 136 6.23 8.25 16.41
CA GLU A 136 5.03 7.40 16.47
C GLU A 136 5.38 5.92 16.28
N VAL A 137 6.33 5.63 15.40
CA VAL A 137 6.87 4.27 15.24
C VAL A 137 7.47 3.78 16.56
N LEU A 138 8.30 4.60 17.22
CA LEU A 138 8.89 4.26 18.52
C LEU A 138 7.83 4.07 19.61
N VAL A 139 6.83 4.95 19.70
CA VAL A 139 5.73 4.81 20.67
C VAL A 139 4.98 3.49 20.45
N SER A 140 4.67 3.13 19.20
CA SER A 140 4.01 1.87 18.86
C SER A 140 4.87 0.65 19.25
N LEU A 141 6.17 0.69 18.97
CA LEU A 141 7.10 -0.38 19.36
C LEU A 141 7.21 -0.50 20.87
N CYS A 142 7.26 0.61 21.61
CA CYS A 142 7.26 0.60 23.07
C CYS A 142 5.95 0.04 23.65
N ALA A 143 4.80 0.37 23.06
CA ALA A 143 3.51 -0.18 23.51
C ALA A 143 3.45 -1.71 23.34
N GLN A 144 4.12 -2.26 22.32
CA GLN A 144 4.20 -3.71 22.12
C GLN A 144 5.13 -4.43 23.11
N LEU A 145 5.93 -3.68 23.88
CA LEU A 145 6.85 -4.23 24.86
C LEU A 145 6.22 -4.49 26.23
N ASP A 146 4.97 -4.04 26.45
CA ASP A 146 4.18 -4.17 27.70
C ASP A 146 5.02 -4.52 28.95
N VAL A 147 5.67 -3.47 29.47
CA VAL A 147 6.23 -3.41 30.83
C VAL A 147 5.26 -2.66 31.71
#